data_AF-A0A7S0VNV2-F1
#
_entry.id   AF-A0A7S0VNV2-F1
#
_cell.length_a   1.000
_cell.length_b   1.000
_cell.length_c   1.000
_cell.angle_alpha   90.00
_cell.angle_beta   90.00
_cell.angle_gamma   90.00
#
_symmetry.space_group_name_H-M   'P 1'
#
loop_
_entity.id
_entity.type
_entity.pdbx_description
1 polymer ?
#
loop_
_entity_poly.entity_id
_entity_poly.type
_entity_poly.pdbx_seq_one_letter_code
_entity_poly.pdbx_strand_id
1 'polypeptide(L)'
;MYAYRKSMPRLNKHLDDKWVKHCQRLHKQRLKQMKPAIDNKPPPKFVHLAQNLKKQQMDEERYSQIERDNYLLLDKMSYIMTHPQLLDEKYMGPPVTYGKSLNKEYRKRELMRITEENLQILRRIQHKEPYYSHLDWEEQAARDEEYLRNCAEYPLMLPTTRGTKTMRQSQGYSEAPSFAVQPTPAPPHVRHKSAGKGVAVTSQHE
;
A
#
# COMPACT_ATOMS: atom_id res chain seq x y z
N MET A 1 -51.74 18.71 -1.80
CA MET A 1 -52.60 19.48 -0.85
C MET A 1 -52.99 20.90 -1.28
N TYR A 2 -52.40 21.52 -2.31
CA TYR A 2 -52.74 22.91 -2.69
C TYR A 2 -54.05 23.08 -3.50
N ALA A 3 -54.51 22.03 -4.20
CA ALA A 3 -55.71 22.11 -5.06
C ALA A 3 -57.02 22.24 -4.25
N TYR A 4 -57.16 21.48 -3.16
CA TYR A 4 -58.37 21.43 -2.33
C TYR A 4 -58.73 22.77 -1.65
N ARG A 5 -57.73 23.61 -1.37
CA ARG A 5 -57.96 24.88 -0.66
C ARG A 5 -58.48 26.00 -1.57
N LYS A 6 -58.20 25.94 -2.89
CA LYS A 6 -58.65 26.97 -3.85
C LYS A 6 -60.15 26.90 -4.14
N SER A 7 -60.77 25.74 -3.97
CA SER A 7 -62.20 25.49 -4.20
C SER A 7 -63.09 25.71 -2.97
N MET A 8 -62.53 26.01 -1.80
CA MET A 8 -63.33 26.30 -0.61
C MET A 8 -63.93 27.72 -0.69
N PRO A 9 -65.24 27.88 -0.44
CA PRO A 9 -65.85 29.20 -0.41
C PRO A 9 -65.26 30.03 0.73
N ARG A 10 -64.78 31.24 0.41
CA ARG A 10 -64.20 32.18 1.36
C ARG A 10 -64.96 33.50 1.26
N LEU A 11 -65.29 34.08 2.41
CA LEU A 11 -66.00 35.36 2.47
C LEU A 11 -65.13 36.51 1.94
N ASN A 12 -63.84 36.53 2.29
CA ASN A 12 -62.86 37.50 1.78
C ASN A 12 -61.52 36.81 1.51
N LYS A 13 -61.14 36.77 0.22
CA LYS A 13 -59.92 36.11 -0.27
C LYS A 13 -58.65 36.65 0.37
N HIS A 14 -58.53 37.97 0.55
CA HIS A 14 -57.31 38.60 1.05
C HIS A 14 -57.07 38.32 2.53
N LEU A 15 -58.13 38.33 3.34
CA LEU A 15 -58.04 38.03 4.76
C LEU A 15 -57.67 36.56 4.99
N ASP A 16 -58.28 35.66 4.23
CA ASP A 16 -57.99 34.23 4.35
C ASP A 16 -56.57 33.85 3.86
N ASP A 17 -56.06 34.51 2.81
CA ASP A 17 -54.66 34.34 2.39
C ASP A 17 -53.66 34.87 3.44
N LYS A 18 -53.98 36.00 4.11
CA LYS A 18 -53.17 36.53 5.21
C LYS A 18 -53.16 35.58 6.41
N TRP A 19 -54.32 35.02 6.76
CA TRP A 19 -54.46 34.05 7.83
C TRP A 19 -53.62 32.79 7.56
N VAL A 20 -53.66 32.24 6.34
CA VAL A 20 -52.88 31.04 6.06
C VAL A 20 -51.39 31.29 5.94
N LYS A 21 -50.96 32.45 5.42
CA LYS A 21 -49.55 32.84 5.53
C LYS A 21 -49.11 32.90 6.99
N HIS A 22 -49.96 33.42 7.89
CA HIS A 22 -49.70 33.44 9.33
C HIS A 22 -49.60 32.03 9.92
N CYS A 23 -50.55 31.13 9.63
CA CYS A 23 -50.52 29.75 10.10
C CYS A 23 -49.30 28.98 9.58
N GLN A 24 -48.92 29.17 8.32
CA GLN A 24 -47.71 28.58 7.75
C GLN A 24 -46.44 29.10 8.42
N ARG A 25 -46.38 30.41 8.70
CA ARG A 25 -45.25 31.01 9.43
C ARG A 25 -45.15 30.41 10.84
N LEU A 26 -46.28 30.29 11.55
CA LEU A 26 -46.32 29.69 12.89
C LEU A 26 -45.92 28.21 12.84
N HIS A 27 -46.38 27.45 11.85
CA HIS A 27 -46.00 26.05 11.66
C HIS A 27 -44.50 25.90 11.40
N LYS A 28 -43.93 26.70 10.50
CA LYS A 28 -42.47 26.73 10.25
C LYS A 28 -41.68 27.12 11.50
N GLN A 29 -42.17 28.07 12.28
CA GLN A 29 -41.56 28.47 13.54
C GLN A 29 -41.56 27.32 14.55
N ARG A 30 -42.68 26.60 14.69
CA ARG A 30 -42.80 25.42 15.55
C ARG A 30 -41.86 24.31 15.10
N LEU A 31 -41.80 24.00 13.81
CA LEU A 31 -40.86 23.01 13.27
C LEU A 31 -39.40 23.38 13.56
N LYS A 32 -39.04 24.66 13.42
CA LYS A 32 -37.68 25.14 13.71
C LYS A 32 -37.31 25.04 15.20
N GLN A 33 -38.29 25.23 16.08
CA GLN A 33 -38.08 25.20 17.54
C GLN A 33 -38.29 23.82 18.16
N MET A 34 -38.82 22.85 17.39
CA MET A 34 -39.08 21.51 17.85
C MET A 34 -37.77 20.81 18.19
N LYS A 35 -37.64 20.37 19.44
CA LYS A 35 -36.47 19.59 19.88
C LYS A 35 -36.59 18.15 19.35
N PRO A 36 -35.49 17.51 18.93
CA PRO A 36 -35.53 16.11 18.57
C PRO A 36 -35.91 15.26 19.79
N ALA A 37 -36.82 14.31 19.61
CA ALA A 37 -37.28 13.41 20.68
C ALA A 37 -36.25 12.31 21.00
N ILE A 38 -35.34 12.04 20.07
CA ILE A 38 -34.31 11.00 20.15
C ILE A 38 -32.95 11.68 20.02
N ASP A 39 -31.98 11.20 20.80
CA ASP A 39 -30.60 11.64 20.66
C ASP A 39 -30.04 11.17 19.30
N ASN A 40 -29.68 12.12 18.45
CA ASN A 40 -29.07 11.88 17.14
C ASN A 40 -27.55 12.16 17.17
N LYS A 41 -26.95 12.31 18.35
CA LYS A 41 -25.50 12.51 18.45
C LYS A 41 -24.76 11.24 18.02
N PRO A 42 -23.61 11.39 17.35
CA PRO A 42 -22.76 10.25 17.05
C PRO A 42 -22.25 9.62 18.36
N PRO A 43 -22.07 8.29 18.40
CA PRO A 43 -21.52 7.62 19.57
C PRO A 43 -20.09 8.12 19.89
N PRO A 44 -19.66 8.03 21.16
CA PRO A 44 -18.30 8.40 21.55
C PRO A 44 -17.26 7.61 20.75
N LYS A 45 -16.22 8.31 20.28
CA LYS A 45 -15.08 7.66 19.64
C LYS A 45 -14.12 7.17 20.72
N PHE A 46 -13.82 5.87 20.71
CA PHE A 46 -12.86 5.30 21.64
C PHE A 46 -11.47 5.20 20.99
N VAL A 47 -10.44 5.67 21.69
CA VAL A 47 -9.06 5.68 21.18
C VAL A 47 -8.57 4.27 20.85
N HIS A 48 -8.92 3.27 21.65
CA HIS A 48 -8.53 1.87 21.43
C HIS A 48 -9.14 1.23 20.17
N LEU A 49 -10.20 1.82 19.59
CA LEU A 49 -10.76 1.39 18.31
C LEU A 49 -10.05 2.06 17.12
N ALA A 50 -9.49 3.24 17.32
CA ALA A 50 -8.74 3.97 16.30
C ALA A 50 -7.25 3.62 16.29
N GLN A 51 -6.70 3.23 17.44
CA GLN A 51 -5.27 3.02 17.64
C GLN A 51 -5.01 1.74 18.44
N ASN A 52 -4.14 0.89 17.89
CA ASN A 52 -3.63 -0.29 18.56
C ASN A 52 -2.39 0.07 19.39
N LEU A 53 -2.59 0.71 20.55
CA LEU A 53 -1.50 1.21 21.40
C LEU A 53 -0.50 0.13 21.80
N LYS A 54 -0.97 -1.10 22.06
CA LYS A 54 -0.09 -2.24 22.35
C LYS A 54 0.82 -2.62 21.18
N LYS A 55 0.32 -2.53 19.94
CA LYS A 55 1.14 -2.78 18.75
C LYS A 55 2.21 -1.69 18.61
N GLN A 56 1.83 -0.43 18.79
CA GLN A 56 2.76 0.69 18.73
C GLN A 56 3.88 0.56 19.77
N GLN A 57 3.53 0.18 21.00
CA GLN A 57 4.51 -0.11 22.05
C GLN A 57 5.47 -1.24 21.65
N MET A 58 4.95 -2.37 21.16
CA MET A 58 5.78 -3.50 20.72
C MET A 58 6.73 -3.12 19.58
N ASP A 59 6.26 -2.29 18.64
CA ASP A 59 7.07 -1.78 17.54
C ASP A 59 8.20 -0.88 18.08
N GLU A 60 7.90 0.02 19.01
CA GLU A 60 8.87 0.92 19.66
C GLU A 60 9.94 0.16 20.47
N GLU A 61 9.53 -0.85 21.25
CA GLU A 61 10.45 -1.74 21.97
C GLU A 61 11.37 -2.49 21.00
N ARG A 62 10.83 -2.99 19.89
CA ARG A 62 11.60 -3.67 18.84
C ARG A 62 12.61 -2.74 18.18
N TYR A 63 12.22 -1.51 17.82
CA TYR A 63 13.13 -0.53 17.23
C TYR A 63 14.24 -0.15 18.22
N SER A 64 13.91 0.07 19.48
CA SER A 64 14.89 0.35 20.55
C SER A 64 15.91 -0.78 20.75
N GLN A 65 15.48 -2.03 20.59
CA GLN A 65 16.38 -3.20 20.62
C GLN A 65 17.34 -3.19 19.42
N ILE A 66 16.80 -2.99 18.21
CA ILE A 66 17.59 -2.94 16.97
C ILE A 66 18.64 -1.81 17.03
N GLU A 67 18.26 -0.64 17.51
CA GLU A 67 19.17 0.51 17.63
C GLU A 67 20.31 0.23 18.61
N ARG A 68 20.02 -0.36 19.77
CA ARG A 68 21.05 -0.79 20.74
C ARG A 68 22.01 -1.81 20.14
N ASP A 69 21.49 -2.80 19.42
CA ASP A 69 22.29 -3.84 18.80
C ASP A 69 23.17 -3.27 17.67
N ASN A 70 22.64 -2.33 16.88
CA ASN A 70 23.39 -1.60 15.86
C ASN A 70 24.51 -0.74 16.48
N TYR A 71 24.21 -0.03 17.57
CA TYR A 71 25.21 0.76 18.28
C TYR A 71 26.35 -0.13 18.78
N LEU A 72 26.03 -1.26 19.43
CA LEU A 72 27.03 -2.21 19.92
C LEU A 72 27.87 -2.81 18.79
N LEU A 73 27.24 -3.11 17.64
CA LEU A 73 27.95 -3.60 16.47
C LEU A 73 28.95 -2.56 15.94
N LEU A 74 28.51 -1.31 15.79
CA LEU A 74 29.35 -0.21 15.31
C LEU A 74 30.52 0.06 16.26
N ASP A 75 30.28 0.05 17.56
CA ASP A 75 31.32 0.19 18.59
C ASP A 75 32.38 -0.91 18.47
N LYS A 76 31.96 -2.18 18.36
CA LYS A 76 32.88 -3.31 18.15
C LYS A 76 33.66 -3.20 16.84
N MET A 77 33.01 -2.80 15.75
CA MET A 77 33.68 -2.61 14.46
C MET A 77 34.71 -1.47 14.54
N SER A 78 34.35 -0.36 15.18
CA SER A 78 35.26 0.76 15.42
C SER A 78 36.46 0.33 16.26
N TYR A 79 36.24 -0.45 17.32
CA TYR A 79 37.30 -1.02 18.15
C TYR A 79 38.28 -1.89 17.33
N ILE A 80 37.75 -2.78 16.48
CA ILE A 80 38.56 -3.63 15.60
C ILE A 80 39.35 -2.78 14.59
N MET A 81 38.72 -1.77 13.98
CA MET A 81 39.36 -0.88 13.01
C MET A 81 40.48 -0.04 13.62
N THR A 82 40.33 0.39 14.88
CA THR A 82 41.33 1.19 15.61
C THR A 82 42.47 0.33 16.17
N HIS A 83 42.24 -0.95 16.43
CA HIS A 83 43.23 -1.88 17.01
C HIS A 83 43.53 -3.08 16.09
N PRO A 84 44.09 -2.86 14.88
CA PRO A 84 44.44 -3.93 13.95
C PRO A 84 45.56 -4.85 14.48
N GLN A 85 46.27 -4.41 15.52
CA GLN A 85 47.37 -5.12 16.18
C GLN A 85 46.90 -6.40 16.91
N LEU A 86 45.61 -6.53 17.21
CA LEU A 86 44.98 -7.74 17.77
C LEU A 86 44.69 -8.81 16.69
N LEU A 87 44.84 -8.46 15.41
CA LEU A 87 44.67 -9.35 14.25
C LEU A 87 46.03 -9.72 13.64
N ASP A 88 47.06 -9.86 14.47
CA ASP A 88 48.42 -10.16 14.03
C ASP A 88 48.41 -11.48 13.22
N GLU A 89 48.73 -11.40 11.92
CA GLU A 89 48.74 -12.51 10.95
C GLU A 89 49.53 -13.73 11.46
N LYS A 90 50.46 -13.50 12.39
CA LYS A 90 51.28 -14.53 13.05
C LYS A 90 50.50 -15.60 13.81
N TYR A 91 49.27 -15.33 14.24
CA TYR A 91 48.42 -16.27 15.00
C TYR A 91 47.14 -16.71 14.26
N MET A 92 46.90 -16.17 13.07
CA MET A 92 45.78 -16.56 12.22
C MET A 92 46.25 -17.69 11.30
N GLY A 93 46.00 -18.94 11.70
CA GLY A 93 46.24 -20.12 10.86
C GLY A 93 45.53 -20.03 9.49
N PRO A 94 45.79 -20.98 8.56
CA PRO A 94 45.24 -20.94 7.20
C PRO A 94 43.73 -20.68 7.21
N PRO A 95 43.20 -19.90 6.25
CA PRO A 95 41.82 -19.43 6.28
C PRO A 95 40.90 -20.62 6.46
N VAL A 96 40.13 -20.61 7.55
CA VAL A 96 39.15 -21.64 7.86
C VAL A 96 38.18 -21.67 6.70
N THR A 97 38.34 -22.66 5.83
CA THR A 97 37.39 -22.92 4.76
C THR A 97 36.13 -23.38 5.47
N TYR A 98 35.21 -22.45 5.72
CA TYR A 98 33.92 -22.77 6.31
C TYR A 98 33.31 -23.87 5.45
N GLY A 99 33.25 -25.08 6.01
CA GLY A 99 32.79 -26.27 5.33
C GLY A 99 31.45 -26.01 4.66
N LYS A 100 31.26 -26.57 3.47
CA LYS A 100 30.01 -26.52 2.70
C LYS A 100 28.83 -26.56 3.68
N SER A 101 28.04 -25.49 3.74
CA SER A 101 26.91 -25.40 4.69
C SER A 101 26.10 -26.69 4.63
N LEU A 102 25.99 -27.39 5.76
CA LEU A 102 25.20 -28.62 5.90
C LEU A 102 23.75 -28.44 5.39
N ASN A 103 23.26 -27.21 5.41
CA ASN A 103 21.92 -26.83 4.97
C ASN A 103 21.84 -26.45 3.48
N LYS A 104 22.91 -26.58 2.70
CA LYS A 104 22.92 -26.25 1.27
C LYS A 104 21.90 -27.07 0.49
N GLU A 105 21.81 -28.36 0.78
CA GLU A 105 20.87 -29.26 0.10
C GLU A 105 19.43 -28.97 0.51
N TYR A 106 19.18 -28.69 1.78
CA TYR A 106 17.86 -28.28 2.28
C TYR A 106 17.40 -26.97 1.62
N ARG A 107 18.27 -25.94 1.60
CA ARG A 107 17.98 -24.66 0.93
C ARG A 107 17.71 -24.83 -0.56
N LYS A 108 18.46 -25.71 -1.24
CA LYS A 108 18.24 -26.02 -2.66
C LYS A 108 16.89 -26.70 -2.88
N ARG A 109 16.52 -27.67 -2.02
CA ARG A 109 15.25 -28.38 -2.11
C ARG A 109 14.06 -27.47 -1.84
N GLU A 110 14.15 -26.61 -0.83
CA GLU A 110 13.11 -25.64 -0.51
C GLU A 110 12.96 -24.60 -1.63
N LEU A 111 14.07 -24.14 -2.22
CA LEU A 111 14.01 -23.27 -3.38
C LEU A 111 13.28 -23.93 -4.56
N MET A 112 13.60 -25.19 -4.86
CA MET A 112 12.92 -25.95 -5.93
C MET A 112 11.42 -26.08 -5.65
N ARG A 113 11.04 -26.39 -4.40
CA ARG A 113 9.64 -26.48 -3.97
C ARG A 113 8.88 -25.17 -4.20
N ILE A 114 9.44 -24.06 -3.74
CA ILE A 114 8.85 -22.72 -3.90
C ILE A 114 8.71 -22.37 -5.38
N THR A 115 9.72 -22.67 -6.21
CA THR A 115 9.65 -22.37 -7.64
C THR A 115 8.56 -23.17 -8.35
N GLU A 116 8.35 -24.43 -7.95
CA GLU A 116 7.31 -25.28 -8.52
C GLU A 116 5.91 -24.82 -8.10
N GLU A 117 5.71 -24.50 -6.82
CA GLU A 117 4.45 -23.93 -6.32
C GLU A 117 4.10 -22.62 -7.04
N ASN A 118 5.08 -21.72 -7.20
CA ASN A 118 4.90 -20.47 -7.92
C ASN A 118 4.51 -20.69 -9.39
N LEU A 119 5.12 -21.68 -10.05
CA LEU A 119 4.76 -22.05 -11.42
C LEU A 119 3.33 -22.58 -11.52
N GLN A 120 2.88 -23.37 -10.54
CA GLN A 120 1.50 -23.86 -10.51
C GLN A 120 0.50 -22.73 -10.29
N ILE A 121 0.79 -21.78 -9.40
CA ILE A 121 -0.04 -20.59 -9.17
C ILE A 121 -0.15 -19.76 -10.46
N LEU A 122 0.98 -19.49 -11.11
CA LEU A 122 1.00 -18.72 -12.35
C LEU A 122 0.17 -19.40 -13.43
N ARG A 123 0.30 -20.72 -13.59
CA ARG A 123 -0.51 -21.49 -14.54
C ARG A 123 -2.01 -21.35 -14.25
N ARG A 124 -2.41 -21.44 -12.97
CA ARG A 124 -3.82 -21.27 -12.56
C ARG A 124 -4.33 -19.88 -12.89
N ILE A 125 -3.56 -18.83 -12.63
CA ILE A 125 -3.95 -17.45 -12.93
C ILE A 125 -4.11 -17.25 -14.44
N GLN A 126 -3.16 -17.74 -15.23
CA GLN A 126 -3.19 -17.55 -16.69
C GLN A 126 -4.30 -18.32 -17.39
N HIS A 127 -4.63 -19.53 -16.91
CA HIS A 127 -5.68 -20.36 -17.52
C HIS A 127 -7.07 -20.08 -16.94
N LYS A 128 -7.18 -19.32 -15.85
CA LYS A 128 -8.47 -18.97 -15.26
C LYS A 128 -9.13 -17.88 -16.10
N GLU A 129 -10.26 -18.22 -16.70
CA GLU A 129 -11.09 -17.22 -17.39
C GLU A 129 -11.57 -16.14 -16.41
N PRO A 130 -11.63 -14.87 -16.85
CA PRO A 130 -12.22 -13.78 -16.06
C PRO A 130 -13.64 -14.14 -15.64
N TYR A 131 -13.95 -13.99 -14.35
CA TYR A 131 -15.29 -14.25 -13.82
C TYR A 131 -16.32 -13.20 -14.27
N TYR A 132 -15.85 -11.99 -14.58
CA TYR A 132 -16.68 -10.89 -15.04
C TYR A 132 -16.32 -10.54 -16.48
N SER A 133 -17.32 -10.57 -17.36
CA SER A 133 -17.23 -10.06 -18.73
C SER A 133 -17.53 -8.57 -18.71
N HIS A 134 -16.56 -7.74 -19.11
CA HIS A 134 -16.77 -6.29 -19.22
C HIS A 134 -17.88 -5.96 -20.23
N LEU A 135 -18.06 -6.79 -21.26
CA LEU A 135 -19.11 -6.62 -22.26
C LEU A 135 -20.50 -6.78 -21.61
N ASP A 136 -20.68 -7.83 -20.81
CA ASP A 136 -21.96 -8.12 -20.14
C ASP A 136 -22.30 -7.02 -19.13
N TRP A 137 -21.27 -6.46 -18.47
CA TRP A 137 -21.43 -5.33 -17.55
C TRP A 137 -21.80 -4.03 -18.27
N GLU A 138 -21.21 -3.76 -19.43
CA GLU A 138 -21.57 -2.61 -20.26
C GLU A 138 -23.02 -2.72 -20.76
N GLU A 139 -23.42 -3.90 -21.25
CA GLU A 139 -24.80 -4.15 -21.66
C GLU A 139 -25.78 -4.03 -20.50
N GLN A 140 -25.45 -4.57 -19.33
CA GLN A 140 -26.30 -4.47 -18.14
C GLN A 140 -26.43 -3.02 -17.69
N ALA A 141 -25.34 -2.25 -17.67
CA ALA A 141 -25.37 -0.84 -17.34
C ALA A 141 -26.24 -0.03 -18.31
N ALA A 142 -26.20 -0.34 -19.62
CA ALA A 142 -27.06 0.30 -20.61
C ALA A 142 -28.54 0.00 -20.38
N ARG A 143 -28.89 -1.27 -20.09
CA ARG A 143 -30.27 -1.68 -19.74
C ARG A 143 -30.76 -1.00 -18.46
N ASP A 144 -29.91 -0.96 -17.44
CA ASP A 144 -30.23 -0.32 -16.16
C ASP A 144 -30.42 1.19 -16.32
N GLU A 145 -29.61 1.84 -17.16
CA GLU A 145 -29.80 3.26 -17.52
C GLU A 145 -31.15 3.48 -18.22
N GLU A 146 -31.54 2.59 -19.14
CA GLU A 146 -32.83 2.67 -19.83
C GLU A 146 -34.00 2.50 -18.85
N TYR A 147 -33.97 1.47 -18.00
CA TYR A 147 -34.99 1.29 -16.95
C TYR A 147 -35.07 2.50 -16.02
N LEU A 148 -33.93 3.04 -15.63
CA LEU A 148 -33.86 4.20 -14.77
C LEU A 148 -34.48 5.44 -15.45
N ARG A 149 -34.21 5.67 -16.75
CA ARG A 149 -34.85 6.72 -17.54
C ARG A 149 -36.36 6.53 -17.65
N ASN A 150 -36.81 5.30 -17.85
CA ASN A 150 -38.24 4.98 -17.99
C ASN A 150 -39.02 5.12 -16.68
N CYS A 151 -38.39 4.82 -15.53
CA CYS A 151 -39.02 4.90 -14.21
C CYS A 151 -38.89 6.28 -13.54
N ALA A 152 -38.15 7.22 -14.14
CA ALA A 152 -37.90 8.52 -13.54
C ALA A 152 -39.07 9.50 -13.76
N GLU A 153 -39.65 10.00 -12.67
CA GLU A 153 -40.68 11.04 -12.70
C GLU A 153 -40.12 12.43 -13.08
N TYR A 154 -38.82 12.64 -12.88
CA TYR A 154 -38.12 13.90 -13.15
C TYR A 154 -36.87 13.66 -14.02
N PRO A 155 -36.44 14.65 -14.84
CA PRO A 155 -35.29 14.48 -15.72
C PRO A 155 -34.02 14.10 -14.94
N LEU A 156 -33.45 12.94 -15.26
CA LEU A 156 -32.22 12.47 -14.65
C LEU A 156 -31.02 13.05 -15.39
N MET A 157 -30.18 13.79 -14.67
CA MET A 157 -28.85 14.17 -15.14
C MET A 157 -27.86 13.06 -14.76
N LEU A 158 -27.74 12.06 -15.62
CA LEU A 158 -26.73 11.02 -15.44
C LEU A 158 -25.35 11.62 -15.74
N PRO A 159 -24.33 11.35 -14.90
CA PRO A 159 -22.96 11.75 -15.21
C PRO A 159 -22.58 11.14 -16.56
N THR A 160 -22.35 12.00 -17.56
CA THR A 160 -21.76 11.53 -18.82
C THR A 160 -20.43 10.88 -18.45
N THR A 161 -20.25 9.61 -18.80
CA THR A 161 -18.98 8.93 -18.65
C THR A 161 -17.99 9.47 -19.69
N ARG A 162 -17.69 10.78 -19.63
CA ARG A 162 -16.50 11.33 -20.27
C ARG A 162 -15.31 10.99 -19.39
N GLY A 163 -15.02 9.69 -19.32
CA GLY A 163 -13.73 9.18 -18.91
C GLY A 163 -12.78 9.36 -20.08
N THR A 164 -11.98 10.41 -20.00
CA THR A 164 -10.77 10.63 -20.80
C THR A 164 -10.08 9.30 -21.13
N LYS A 165 -10.03 8.95 -22.42
CA LYS A 165 -8.94 8.11 -22.94
C LYS A 165 -7.65 8.93 -22.82
N THR A 166 -7.13 9.13 -21.62
CA THR A 166 -5.69 9.01 -21.45
C THR A 166 -5.40 7.54 -21.66
N MET A 167 -5.24 7.19 -22.93
CA MET A 167 -4.40 6.09 -23.34
C MET A 167 -3.05 6.37 -22.69
N ARG A 168 -2.87 5.91 -21.45
CA ARG A 168 -1.54 5.54 -20.99
C ARG A 168 -1.18 4.48 -22.00
N GLN A 169 -0.37 4.86 -23.00
CA GLN A 169 0.29 3.92 -23.85
C GLN A 169 0.86 2.88 -22.88
N SER A 170 0.29 1.68 -22.89
CA SER A 170 1.12 0.53 -22.70
C SER A 170 2.13 0.64 -23.83
N GLN A 171 3.23 1.35 -23.57
CA GLN A 171 4.50 0.85 -24.06
C GLN A 171 4.44 -0.61 -23.66
N GLY A 172 4.28 -1.46 -24.68
CA GLY A 172 4.49 -2.87 -24.49
C GLY A 172 5.80 -2.97 -23.74
N TYR A 173 5.76 -3.65 -22.60
CA TYR A 173 6.96 -4.28 -22.09
C TYR A 173 7.31 -5.38 -23.10
N SER A 174 7.76 -4.98 -24.30
CA SER A 174 8.51 -5.85 -25.22
C SER A 174 9.94 -6.02 -24.73
N GLU A 175 10.33 -5.34 -23.67
CA GLU A 175 11.38 -5.78 -22.78
C GLU A 175 10.82 -5.67 -21.37
N ALA A 176 10.61 -6.82 -20.71
CA ALA A 176 10.64 -6.82 -19.26
C ALA A 176 11.93 -6.08 -18.86
N PRO A 177 11.92 -5.14 -17.88
CA PRO A 177 13.19 -4.81 -17.26
C PRO A 177 13.72 -6.16 -16.79
N SER A 178 14.83 -6.58 -17.40
CA SER A 178 15.66 -7.61 -16.82
C SER A 178 15.95 -7.08 -15.44
N PHE A 179 15.19 -7.55 -14.45
CA PHE A 179 15.71 -7.70 -13.11
C PHE A 179 16.76 -8.79 -13.24
N ALA A 180 17.86 -8.44 -13.92
CA ALA A 180 19.17 -8.79 -13.47
C ALA A 180 19.14 -8.36 -12.02
N VAL A 181 18.82 -9.31 -11.15
CA VAL A 181 19.44 -9.39 -9.85
C VAL A 181 20.92 -9.26 -10.19
N GLN A 182 21.41 -8.02 -10.18
CA GLN A 182 22.83 -7.76 -10.21
C GLN A 182 23.35 -8.66 -9.10
N PRO A 183 24.18 -9.68 -9.40
CA PRO A 183 24.89 -10.34 -8.33
C PRO A 183 25.57 -9.20 -7.59
N THR A 184 25.17 -8.98 -6.33
CA THR A 184 25.78 -7.98 -5.46
C THR A 184 27.30 -8.11 -5.66
N PRO A 185 28.01 -7.02 -6.01
CA PRO A 185 29.44 -7.11 -6.25
C PRO A 185 30.06 -7.77 -5.04
N ALA A 186 30.73 -8.90 -5.26
CA ALA A 186 31.50 -9.54 -4.20
C ALA A 186 32.43 -8.47 -3.59
N PRO A 187 32.57 -8.43 -2.26
CA PRO A 187 33.44 -7.45 -1.62
C PRO A 187 34.82 -7.48 -2.26
N PRO A 188 35.46 -6.32 -2.47
CA PRO A 188 36.70 -6.22 -3.22
C PRO A 188 37.73 -7.18 -2.64
N HIS A 189 38.18 -8.11 -3.48
CA HIS A 189 39.31 -8.97 -3.13
C HIS A 189 40.52 -8.03 -3.02
N VAL A 190 40.98 -7.81 -1.79
CA VAL A 190 42.22 -7.08 -1.52
C VAL A 190 43.33 -7.84 -2.23
N ARG A 191 43.75 -7.31 -3.37
CA ARG A 191 44.88 -7.81 -4.13
C ARG A 191 46.10 -7.54 -3.25
N HIS A 192 46.54 -8.56 -2.52
CA HIS A 192 47.88 -8.53 -1.93
C HIS A 192 48.85 -8.30 -3.07
N LYS A 193 49.46 -7.11 -3.12
CA LYS A 193 50.63 -6.88 -3.96
C LYS A 193 51.69 -7.84 -3.42
N SER A 194 51.95 -8.92 -4.13
CA SER A 194 53.23 -9.60 -4.00
C SER A 194 54.28 -8.57 -4.37
N ALA A 195 54.92 -8.00 -3.34
CA ALA A 195 56.15 -7.28 -3.51
C ALA A 195 57.13 -8.27 -4.14
N GLY A 196 57.39 -8.11 -5.44
CA GLY A 196 58.52 -8.75 -6.07
C GLY A 196 59.75 -8.38 -5.27
N LYS A 197 60.33 -9.37 -4.59
CA LYS A 197 61.70 -9.27 -4.09
C LYS A 197 62.58 -9.02 -5.31
N GLY A 198 62.99 -7.76 -5.48
CA GLY A 198 64.17 -7.43 -6.25
C GLY A 198 65.33 -8.20 -5.63
N VAL A 199 65.82 -9.20 -6.35
CA VAL A 199 67.10 -9.84 -6.03
C VAL A 199 68.16 -8.79 -6.33
N ALA A 200 68.69 -8.17 -5.29
CA ALA A 200 69.94 -7.45 -5.38
C ALA A 200 71.05 -8.49 -5.64
N VAL A 201 71.54 -8.53 -6.88
CA VAL A 201 72.83 -9.13 -7.19
C VAL A 201 73.82 -7.98 -7.33
N THR A 202 74.51 -7.66 -6.24
CA THR A 202 75.72 -6.85 -6.24
C THR A 202 76.93 -7.74 -6.48
N SER A 203 77.73 -7.36 -7.48
CA SER A 203 79.19 -7.45 -7.56
C SER A 203 79.85 -8.83 -7.61
N GLN A 204 80.54 -9.14 -8.73
CA GLN A 204 82.02 -9.28 -8.86
C GLN A 204 82.34 -8.98 -10.36
N HIS A 205 83.11 -7.95 -10.75
CA HIS A 205 84.58 -7.81 -10.66
C HIS A 205 85.35 -9.05 -11.11
N GLU A 206 85.58 -9.18 -12.42
CA GLU A 206 86.88 -9.17 -13.15
C GLU A 206 86.68 -9.62 -14.60
#